data_AF-A0A926KK02-F1
#
_entry.id   AF-A0A926KK02-F1
#
_cell.length_a   1.000
_cell.length_b   1.000
_cell.length_c   1.000
_cell.angle_alpha   90.00
_cell.angle_beta   90.00
_cell.angle_gamma   90.00
#
_symmetry.space_group_name_H-M   'P 1'
#
loop_
_entity.id
_entity.type
_entity.pdbx_description
1 polymer ?
#
loop_
_entity_poly.entity_id
_entity_poly.type
_entity_poly.pdbx_seq_one_letter_code
_entity_poly.pdbx_strand_id
1 'polypeptide(L)'
;MAPVLESESIRGRVPSPPWRQVDILGSVDSTNAVLTGDPKPWRVVTANYQSSGRGRLDRQWEAPEGTSIALSASLPLPRETTRWGWVPLLVGVAVRRALLRLTDLDVGLKWPNDVLVRTRDGWLKVGGILCEATHGAEPVVVVGIGLNVWQTKEQLPVDSATSLMLNDVFVHREVLIEHLLAELVTIERVWHTSDLDGEYRTGCVTLGQVVRVTTERDAPVEGEAVDIDEIGRLVIEQDGERVPHAVGDVVHVRPKETAPNQERPTESSRFVDQMEERLLGNPRSLRRADVGRLAGVDAEFPRRLWRAMGFANARDEDVVFNRQDVEAVRGMTAMVRDGLINEATAIGIARAVGRSTDRMSMWMLQLISDMLLVDEGFEMDRERAAEVAERTVEVADRMTPLVDYVTRRAVSNAIARMVADAQPESHVGVVRTVGFADLVNFSHLIRSMSERDLALLVTRFETIVSDVVAQADGAVVKTVGDEVLFTHRTVEGAVQIGFDLLAAVERDPLIPRLRVGVATGRVLARQGDIYGNTVNRASRLTSTAAPGEMLVDEDVAAELRDRDDLQVFEIGPTVLQGVGEVHPCAVSLRRGYSTIHEE
;
A
#
# COMPACT_ATOMS: atom_id res chain seq x y z
N MET A 1 -4.71 -3.90 -20.15
CA MET A 1 -4.64 -2.51 -20.65
C MET A 1 -5.16 -1.63 -19.53
N ALA A 2 -4.42 -0.59 -19.14
CA ALA A 2 -4.85 0.29 -18.05
C ALA A 2 -6.10 1.09 -18.48
N PRO A 3 -7.11 1.28 -17.61
CA PRO A 3 -8.29 2.05 -17.96
C PRO A 3 -7.91 3.50 -18.25
N VAL A 4 -8.43 4.05 -19.36
CA VAL A 4 -8.20 5.42 -19.80
C VAL A 4 -9.05 6.40 -18.99
N LEU A 5 -8.52 7.59 -18.74
CA LEU A 5 -9.27 8.71 -18.15
C LEU A 5 -10.33 9.14 -19.15
N GLU A 6 -11.59 9.09 -18.73
CA GLU A 6 -12.73 9.58 -19.51
C GLU A 6 -13.13 10.98 -19.06
N SER A 7 -13.55 11.84 -20.00
CA SER A 7 -13.82 13.24 -19.69
C SER A 7 -14.98 13.43 -18.70
N GLU A 8 -15.99 12.57 -18.73
CA GLU A 8 -17.16 12.65 -17.85
C GLU A 8 -16.83 12.24 -16.40
N SER A 9 -15.93 11.27 -16.20
CA SER A 9 -15.62 10.73 -14.87
C SER A 9 -14.87 11.73 -13.99
N ILE A 10 -13.99 12.55 -14.56
CA ILE A 10 -13.23 13.57 -13.83
C ILE A 10 -14.01 14.87 -13.69
N ARG A 11 -14.76 15.31 -14.71
CA ARG A 11 -15.51 16.59 -14.64
C ARG A 11 -16.52 16.62 -13.48
N GLY A 12 -17.14 15.48 -13.16
CA GLY A 12 -18.04 15.36 -12.01
C GLY A 12 -17.34 15.27 -10.64
N ARG A 13 -16.03 15.06 -10.62
CA ARG A 13 -15.20 14.89 -9.41
C ARG A 13 -14.33 16.10 -9.09
N VAL A 14 -14.08 16.97 -10.07
CA VAL A 14 -13.25 18.16 -9.85
C VAL A 14 -13.91 19.03 -8.79
N PRO A 15 -13.17 19.43 -7.73
CA PRO A 15 -13.73 20.27 -6.68
C PRO A 15 -14.34 21.56 -7.25
N SER A 16 -15.58 21.85 -6.86
CA SER A 16 -16.27 23.14 -7.06
C SER A 16 -15.39 24.33 -6.59
N PRO A 17 -15.60 25.57 -7.06
CA PRO A 17 -14.56 26.56 -7.40
C PRO A 17 -13.36 26.66 -6.43
N PRO A 18 -12.15 26.88 -6.96
CA PRO A 18 -11.90 27.85 -8.05
C PRO A 18 -11.63 27.30 -9.45
N TRP A 19 -11.55 25.99 -9.67
CA TRP A 19 -11.27 25.40 -11.00
C TRP A 19 -12.30 25.82 -12.06
N ARG A 20 -11.83 26.47 -13.14
CA ARG A 20 -12.69 27.07 -14.19
C ARG A 20 -12.80 26.20 -15.43
N GLN A 21 -11.75 25.46 -15.75
CA GLN A 21 -11.68 24.63 -16.95
C GLN A 21 -10.81 23.40 -16.70
N VAL A 22 -11.32 22.23 -17.10
CA VAL A 22 -10.63 20.95 -17.00
C VAL A 22 -10.67 20.27 -18.35
N ASP A 23 -9.48 20.17 -18.96
CA ASP A 23 -9.26 19.55 -20.26
C ASP A 23 -8.61 18.16 -20.05
N ILE A 24 -9.25 17.12 -20.56
CA ILE A 24 -8.78 15.73 -20.46
C ILE A 24 -8.50 15.26 -21.87
N LEU A 25 -7.24 15.03 -22.18
CA LEU A 25 -6.75 14.73 -23.52
C LEU A 25 -6.40 13.24 -23.63
N GLY A 26 -6.62 12.64 -24.80
CA GLY A 26 -6.11 11.29 -25.06
C GLY A 26 -4.58 11.28 -25.09
N SER A 27 -4.00 12.12 -25.95
CA SER A 27 -2.56 12.27 -26.14
C SER A 27 -2.19 13.76 -26.28
N VAL A 28 -1.02 14.14 -25.79
CA VAL A 28 -0.48 15.51 -25.89
C VAL A 28 1.05 15.50 -25.88
N ASP A 29 1.69 16.54 -26.40
CA ASP A 29 3.15 16.66 -26.29
C ASP A 29 3.58 16.94 -24.84
N SER A 30 3.03 18.00 -24.24
CA SER A 30 3.22 18.28 -22.81
C SER A 30 2.00 19.00 -22.22
N THR A 31 1.48 18.53 -21.09
CA THR A 31 0.39 19.19 -20.36
C THR A 31 0.83 20.58 -19.86
N ASN A 32 2.11 20.75 -19.47
CA ASN A 32 2.66 22.05 -19.10
C ASN A 32 2.67 22.99 -20.31
N ALA A 33 3.13 22.52 -21.48
CA ALA A 33 3.21 23.35 -22.69
C ALA A 33 1.84 23.92 -23.09
N VAL A 34 0.77 23.11 -22.96
CA VAL A 34 -0.62 23.56 -23.20
C VAL A 34 -0.98 24.74 -22.30
N LEU A 35 -0.73 24.63 -20.99
CA LEU A 35 -1.08 25.69 -20.04
C LEU A 35 -0.16 26.91 -20.15
N THR A 36 1.12 26.75 -20.49
CA THR A 36 2.02 27.88 -20.73
C THR A 36 1.68 28.64 -22.01
N GLY A 37 1.09 27.98 -23.00
CA GLY A 37 0.64 28.59 -24.26
C GLY A 37 -0.65 29.41 -24.14
N ASP A 38 -1.49 29.12 -23.15
CA ASP A 38 -2.70 29.89 -22.82
C ASP A 38 -2.84 30.07 -21.29
N PRO A 39 -1.98 30.90 -20.68
CA PRO A 39 -1.87 31.04 -19.24
C PRO A 39 -3.06 31.81 -18.68
N LYS A 40 -4.00 31.07 -18.08
CA LYS A 40 -5.14 31.61 -17.32
C LYS A 40 -5.20 30.90 -15.98
N PRO A 41 -5.51 31.60 -14.87
CA PRO A 41 -5.57 30.95 -13.57
C PRO A 41 -6.71 29.92 -13.52
N TRP A 42 -6.51 28.90 -12.68
CA TRP A 42 -7.48 27.86 -12.37
C TRP A 42 -7.90 26.99 -13.55
N ARG A 43 -6.97 26.71 -14.47
CA ARG A 43 -7.14 25.69 -15.51
C ARG A 43 -6.40 24.41 -15.15
N VAL A 44 -6.92 23.30 -15.62
CA VAL A 44 -6.35 21.97 -15.45
C VAL A 44 -6.28 21.29 -16.81
N VAL A 45 -5.13 20.68 -17.11
CA VAL A 45 -4.95 19.80 -18.26
C VAL A 45 -4.40 18.47 -17.75
N THR A 46 -5.04 17.36 -18.11
CA THR A 46 -4.50 16.02 -17.90
C THR A 46 -4.57 15.21 -19.18
N ALA A 47 -3.70 14.22 -19.33
CA ALA A 47 -3.65 13.38 -20.52
C ALA A 47 -3.44 11.90 -20.20
N ASN A 48 -3.99 11.00 -21.02
CA ASN A 48 -3.73 9.56 -20.93
C ASN A 48 -2.33 9.19 -21.41
N TYR A 49 -1.77 9.94 -22.35
CA TYR A 49 -0.42 9.79 -22.84
C TYR A 49 0.24 11.15 -23.10
N GLN A 50 1.56 11.22 -22.83
CA GLN A 50 2.36 12.42 -23.07
C GLN A 50 3.61 12.02 -23.86
N SER A 51 3.75 12.53 -25.09
CA SER A 51 4.84 12.14 -26.01
C SER A 51 6.17 12.85 -25.72
N SER A 52 6.12 14.04 -25.13
CA SER A 52 7.28 14.91 -24.89
C SER A 52 7.24 15.51 -23.48
N GLY A 53 6.95 14.66 -22.49
CA GLY A 53 6.89 15.08 -21.09
C GLY A 53 8.21 15.65 -20.61
N ARG A 54 8.15 16.74 -19.84
CA ARG A 54 9.33 17.45 -19.34
C ARG A 54 9.45 17.32 -17.84
N GLY A 55 10.65 17.00 -17.38
CA GLY A 55 11.14 17.22 -16.03
C GLY A 55 12.08 18.43 -15.98
N ARG A 56 12.66 18.70 -14.81
CA ARG A 56 13.70 19.72 -14.66
C ARG A 56 14.91 19.43 -15.56
N LEU A 57 15.59 20.49 -15.99
CA LEU A 57 16.82 20.44 -16.80
C LEU A 57 16.62 19.66 -18.11
N ASP A 58 15.47 19.88 -18.75
CA ASP A 58 15.06 19.24 -20.02
C ASP A 58 15.09 17.71 -20.04
N ARG A 59 15.05 17.07 -18.86
CA ARG A 59 14.92 15.61 -18.76
C ARG A 59 13.56 15.19 -19.28
N GLN A 60 13.51 14.10 -20.04
CA GLN A 60 12.24 13.55 -20.50
C GLN A 60 11.53 12.78 -19.38
N TRP A 61 10.20 12.93 -19.35
CA TRP A 61 9.30 12.13 -18.54
C TRP A 61 8.38 11.35 -19.48
N GLU A 62 8.56 10.03 -19.54
CA GLU A 62 7.79 9.13 -20.39
C GLU A 62 7.11 8.06 -19.54
N ALA A 63 5.87 7.73 -19.91
CA ALA A 63 5.13 6.62 -19.32
C ALA A 63 4.19 6.03 -20.37
N PRO A 64 3.93 4.70 -20.34
CA PRO A 64 2.94 4.08 -21.21
C PRO A 64 1.54 4.68 -20.98
N GLU A 65 0.74 4.69 -22.05
CA GLU A 65 -0.62 5.23 -22.01
C GLU A 65 -1.44 4.62 -20.87
N GLY A 66 -2.11 5.49 -20.12
CA GLY A 66 -3.03 5.10 -19.06
C GLY A 66 -2.36 4.67 -17.76
N THR A 67 -1.02 4.58 -17.69
CA THR A 67 -0.33 4.02 -16.51
C THR A 67 0.06 5.06 -15.46
N SER A 68 0.25 6.31 -15.84
CA SER A 68 0.64 7.42 -14.96
C SER A 68 -0.43 8.51 -14.87
N ILE A 69 -0.23 9.46 -13.96
CA ILE A 69 -0.87 10.78 -14.01
C ILE A 69 0.11 11.76 -14.64
N ALA A 70 -0.30 12.36 -15.75
CA ALA A 70 0.29 13.59 -16.27
C ALA A 70 -0.76 14.68 -16.07
N LEU A 71 -0.55 15.55 -15.08
CA LEU A 71 -1.46 16.61 -14.69
C LEU A 71 -0.72 17.93 -14.68
N SER A 72 -1.28 18.95 -15.31
CA SER A 72 -0.84 20.33 -15.14
C SER A 72 -1.99 21.19 -14.66
N ALA A 73 -1.71 22.08 -13.71
CA ALA A 73 -2.67 23.04 -13.18
C ALA A 73 -2.07 24.45 -13.17
N SER A 74 -2.82 25.46 -13.59
CA SER A 74 -2.40 26.86 -13.51
C SER A 74 -2.95 27.49 -12.25
N LEU A 75 -2.07 27.94 -11.36
CA LEU A 75 -2.43 28.63 -10.12
C LEU A 75 -2.05 30.11 -10.23
N PRO A 76 -2.75 31.03 -9.53
CA PRO A 76 -2.27 32.38 -9.35
C PRO A 76 -0.82 32.39 -8.85
N LEU A 77 0.05 33.20 -9.45
CA LEU A 77 1.44 33.31 -9.02
C LEU A 77 1.54 34.11 -7.71
N PRO A 78 2.44 33.77 -6.77
CA PRO A 78 2.55 34.54 -5.53
C PRO A 78 2.95 35.97 -5.82
N ARG A 79 2.25 36.92 -5.18
CA ARG A 79 2.57 38.35 -5.29
C ARG A 79 3.98 38.66 -4.77
N GLU A 80 4.41 37.91 -3.75
CA GLU A 80 5.73 38.04 -3.17
C GLU A 80 6.75 37.18 -3.92
N THR A 81 7.66 37.83 -4.65
CA THR A 81 8.64 37.17 -5.53
C THR A 81 9.69 36.37 -4.76
N THR A 82 10.00 36.76 -3.53
CA THR A 82 10.94 36.08 -2.62
C THR A 82 10.51 34.65 -2.31
N ARG A 83 9.21 34.34 -2.35
CA ARG A 83 8.67 32.99 -2.06
C ARG A 83 8.49 32.11 -3.29
N TRP A 84 8.90 32.57 -4.48
CA TRP A 84 8.77 31.76 -5.69
C TRP A 84 9.57 30.45 -5.62
N GLY A 85 10.71 30.44 -4.91
CA GLY A 85 11.51 29.24 -4.68
C GLY A 85 10.77 28.16 -3.87
N TRP A 86 9.78 28.54 -3.06
CA TRP A 86 8.95 27.62 -2.29
C TRP A 86 7.85 26.96 -3.13
N VAL A 87 7.46 27.51 -4.27
CA VAL A 87 6.30 27.01 -5.04
C VAL A 87 6.40 25.52 -5.39
N PRO A 88 7.52 24.99 -5.93
CA PRO A 88 7.65 23.54 -6.17
C PRO A 88 7.58 22.70 -4.89
N LEU A 89 8.11 23.23 -3.78
CA LEU A 89 8.16 22.56 -2.48
C LEU A 89 6.75 22.43 -1.88
N LEU A 90 5.97 23.51 -1.94
CA LEU A 90 4.58 23.55 -1.47
C LEU A 90 3.64 22.71 -2.34
N VAL A 91 3.88 22.63 -3.65
CA VAL A 91 3.21 21.64 -4.49
C VAL A 91 3.57 20.23 -4.03
N GLY A 92 4.82 19.98 -3.64
CA GLY A 92 5.25 18.73 -3.01
C GLY A 92 4.41 18.40 -1.77
N VAL A 93 4.15 19.37 -0.91
CA VAL A 93 3.25 19.21 0.25
C VAL A 93 1.84 18.82 -0.19
N ALA A 94 1.26 19.47 -1.22
CA ALA A 94 -0.04 19.09 -1.76
C ALA A 94 -0.07 17.63 -2.23
N VAL A 95 0.95 17.21 -2.99
CA VAL A 95 1.05 15.82 -3.48
C VAL A 95 1.19 14.84 -2.31
N ARG A 96 2.03 15.16 -1.32
CA ARG A 96 2.22 14.35 -0.11
C ARG A 96 0.91 14.19 0.66
N ARG A 97 0.17 15.28 0.89
CA ARG A 97 -1.15 15.24 1.56
C ARG A 97 -2.15 14.38 0.80
N ALA A 98 -2.22 14.52 -0.52
CA ALA A 98 -3.12 13.73 -1.35
C ALA A 98 -2.80 12.22 -1.26
N LEU A 99 -1.51 11.86 -1.30
CA LEU A 99 -1.09 10.46 -1.18
C LEU A 99 -1.32 9.89 0.22
N LEU A 100 -0.95 10.62 1.28
CA LEU A 100 -1.18 10.18 2.67
C LEU A 100 -2.66 10.04 3.01
N ARG A 101 -3.53 10.81 2.35
CA ARG A 101 -4.99 10.70 2.54
C ARG A 101 -5.58 9.47 1.87
N LEU A 102 -5.00 9.03 0.75
CA LEU A 102 -5.53 7.95 -0.08
C LEU A 102 -4.85 6.61 0.14
N THR A 103 -3.73 6.59 0.87
CA THR A 103 -2.83 5.44 0.94
C THR A 103 -2.15 5.40 2.30
N ASP A 104 -1.80 4.21 2.76
CA ASP A 104 -1.03 4.00 4.00
C ASP A 104 0.50 4.07 3.76
N LEU A 105 0.92 4.72 2.67
CA LEU A 105 2.34 4.83 2.33
C LEU A 105 3.04 5.85 3.21
N ASP A 106 4.27 5.57 3.62
CA ASP A 106 5.18 6.61 4.10
C ASP A 106 5.71 7.40 2.89
N VAL A 107 5.31 8.67 2.81
CA VAL A 107 5.58 9.57 1.67
C VAL A 107 6.55 10.67 2.10
N GLY A 108 7.68 10.74 1.40
CA GLY A 108 8.75 11.69 1.64
C GLY A 108 8.90 12.68 0.48
N LEU A 109 9.42 13.86 0.80
CA LEU A 109 9.76 14.89 -0.18
C LEU A 109 11.28 14.96 -0.31
N LYS A 110 11.78 14.83 -1.54
CA LYS A 110 13.19 15.03 -1.84
C LYS A 110 13.34 16.34 -2.60
N TRP A 111 14.07 17.26 -1.99
CA TRP A 111 14.35 18.56 -2.58
C TRP A 111 15.07 18.40 -3.94
N PRO A 112 14.70 19.20 -4.97
CA PRO A 112 13.70 20.26 -4.92
C PRO A 112 12.30 19.85 -5.39
N ASN A 113 12.11 18.66 -5.96
CA ASN A 113 10.92 18.39 -6.76
C ASN A 113 10.53 16.92 -6.90
N ASP A 114 11.14 16.03 -6.12
CA ASP A 114 10.88 14.60 -6.18
C ASP A 114 9.96 14.19 -5.03
N VAL A 115 8.95 13.38 -5.33
CA VAL A 115 8.10 12.74 -4.33
C VAL A 115 8.53 11.28 -4.23
N LEU A 116 8.84 10.84 -3.02
CA LEU A 116 9.36 9.51 -2.74
C LEU A 116 8.36 8.73 -1.87
N VAL A 117 8.39 7.41 -2.02
CA VAL A 117 7.68 6.46 -1.15
C VAL A 117 8.72 5.61 -0.44
N ARG A 118 8.52 5.36 0.85
CA ARG A 118 9.35 4.42 1.60
C ARG A 118 9.03 3.02 1.11
N THR A 119 10.06 2.34 0.62
CA THR A 119 9.98 0.95 0.20
C THR A 119 10.99 0.13 1.00
N ARG A 120 10.96 -1.20 0.84
CA ARG A 120 11.97 -2.09 1.43
C ARG A 120 13.39 -1.80 0.94
N ASP A 121 13.53 -1.32 -0.29
CA ASP A 121 14.81 -0.91 -0.90
C ASP A 121 15.19 0.56 -0.53
N GLY A 122 14.48 1.17 0.40
CA GLY A 122 14.64 2.57 0.81
C GLY A 122 13.67 3.52 0.11
N TRP A 123 14.01 4.80 0.11
CA TRP A 123 13.18 5.84 -0.52
C TRP A 123 13.28 5.79 -2.05
N LEU A 124 12.19 5.44 -2.72
CA LEU A 124 12.13 5.39 -4.19
C LEU A 124 11.18 6.44 -4.75
N LYS A 125 11.51 6.97 -5.92
CA LYS A 125 10.77 8.07 -6.56
C LYS A 125 9.46 7.58 -7.16
N VAL A 126 8.34 8.04 -6.63
CA VAL A 126 7.00 7.79 -7.18
C VAL A 126 6.56 8.87 -8.15
N GLY A 127 7.15 10.07 -8.06
CA GLY A 127 6.68 11.20 -8.86
C GLY A 127 7.63 12.38 -8.89
N GLY A 128 7.36 13.31 -9.79
CA GLY A 128 8.12 14.54 -9.97
C GLY A 128 7.22 15.74 -10.22
N ILE A 129 7.74 16.90 -9.82
CA ILE A 129 7.05 18.19 -9.93
C ILE A 129 7.86 19.11 -10.84
N LEU A 130 7.17 19.87 -11.68
CA LEU A 130 7.77 20.89 -12.54
C LEU A 130 6.88 22.14 -12.55
N CYS A 131 7.36 23.20 -11.90
CA CYS A 131 6.67 24.49 -11.90
C CYS A 131 7.33 25.45 -12.89
N GLU A 132 6.52 26.07 -13.75
CA GLU A 132 6.96 27.09 -14.71
C GLU A 132 6.11 28.35 -14.50
N ALA A 133 6.76 29.47 -14.14
CA ALA A 133 6.06 30.75 -14.03
C ALA A 133 5.89 31.38 -15.42
N THR A 134 4.71 31.90 -15.70
CA THR A 134 4.45 32.65 -16.93
C THR A 134 4.49 34.16 -16.66
N HIS A 135 4.85 34.92 -17.69
CA HIS A 135 4.91 36.37 -17.66
C HIS A 135 3.74 36.91 -18.48
N GLY A 136 3.00 37.88 -17.94
CA GLY A 136 1.82 38.44 -18.62
C GLY A 136 0.96 39.30 -17.70
N ALA A 137 -0.21 39.72 -18.19
CA ALA A 137 -1.15 40.55 -17.44
C ALA A 137 -1.76 39.82 -16.22
N GLU A 138 -1.94 38.51 -16.32
CA GLU A 138 -2.32 37.62 -15.21
C GLU A 138 -1.25 36.54 -15.06
N PRO A 139 -0.16 36.81 -14.33
CA PRO A 139 0.91 35.84 -14.17
C PRO A 139 0.41 34.63 -13.37
N VAL A 140 0.71 33.43 -13.87
CA VAL A 140 0.36 32.16 -13.22
C VAL A 140 1.62 31.33 -13.04
N VAL A 141 1.57 30.40 -12.10
CA VAL A 141 2.47 29.25 -12.10
C VAL A 141 1.75 28.06 -12.71
N VAL A 142 2.35 27.49 -13.76
CA VAL A 142 1.94 26.20 -14.31
C VAL A 142 2.64 25.11 -13.51
N VAL A 143 1.86 24.37 -12.74
CA VAL A 143 2.29 23.27 -11.88
C VAL A 143 2.09 21.96 -12.62
N GLY A 144 3.17 21.34 -13.07
CA GLY A 144 3.19 19.99 -13.64
C GLY A 144 3.45 18.94 -12.56
N ILE A 145 2.60 17.92 -12.51
CA ILE A 145 2.69 16.78 -11.60
C ILE A 145 2.69 15.51 -12.45
N GLY A 146 3.81 14.79 -12.40
CA GLY A 146 3.96 13.44 -12.96
C GLY A 146 3.99 12.42 -11.82
N LEU A 147 2.99 11.54 -11.73
CA LEU A 147 2.96 10.45 -10.74
C LEU A 147 2.90 9.09 -11.41
N ASN A 148 3.71 8.17 -10.89
CA ASN A 148 3.73 6.78 -11.31
C ASN A 148 2.65 6.01 -10.54
N VAL A 149 1.62 5.53 -11.24
CA VAL A 149 0.44 4.91 -10.60
C VAL A 149 0.46 3.41 -10.85
N TRP A 150 0.28 2.98 -12.09
CA TRP A 150 0.17 1.57 -12.49
C TRP A 150 1.36 1.08 -13.31
N GLN A 151 2.44 1.85 -13.42
CA GLN A 151 3.65 1.37 -14.08
C GLN A 151 4.23 0.14 -13.37
N THR A 152 4.53 -0.89 -14.15
CA THR A 152 5.39 -2.00 -13.75
C THR A 152 6.85 -1.55 -13.64
N LYS A 153 7.72 -2.37 -13.04
CA LYS A 153 9.12 -1.99 -12.86
C LYS A 153 9.84 -1.78 -14.19
N GLU A 154 9.50 -2.58 -15.20
CA GLU A 154 10.07 -2.53 -16.55
C GLU A 154 9.65 -1.28 -17.32
N GLN A 155 8.56 -0.62 -16.91
CA GLN A 155 8.03 0.60 -17.52
C GLN A 155 8.59 1.87 -16.87
N LEU A 156 9.40 1.75 -15.82
CA LEU A 156 10.00 2.88 -15.13
C LEU A 156 11.39 3.19 -15.71
N PRO A 157 11.76 4.48 -15.84
CA PRO A 157 12.97 4.88 -16.56
C PRO A 157 14.26 4.61 -15.80
N VAL A 158 14.20 4.42 -14.48
CA VAL A 158 15.37 4.22 -13.61
C VAL A 158 15.04 3.29 -12.44
N ASP A 159 16.05 2.56 -11.95
CA ASP A 159 15.89 1.64 -10.81
C ASP A 159 15.49 2.35 -9.51
N SER A 160 15.83 3.64 -9.37
CA SER A 160 15.44 4.46 -8.21
C SER A 160 13.98 4.93 -8.25
N ALA A 161 13.21 4.60 -9.30
CA ALA A 161 11.79 4.90 -9.40
C ALA A 161 10.92 3.73 -8.93
N THR A 162 9.73 4.07 -8.43
CA THR A 162 8.65 3.16 -8.05
C THR A 162 7.30 3.70 -8.57
N SER A 163 6.21 2.97 -8.33
CA SER A 163 4.84 3.35 -8.65
C SER A 163 3.91 2.95 -7.49
N LEU A 164 2.71 3.51 -7.41
CA LEU A 164 1.74 3.08 -6.38
C LEU A 164 1.46 1.57 -6.46
N MET A 165 1.30 1.03 -7.67
CA MET A 165 1.09 -0.40 -7.90
C MET A 165 2.27 -1.27 -7.42
N LEU A 166 3.52 -0.81 -7.58
CA LEU A 166 4.69 -1.55 -7.07
C LEU A 166 4.81 -1.54 -5.54
N ASN A 167 4.05 -0.66 -4.87
CA ASN A 167 3.92 -0.62 -3.42
C ASN A 167 2.54 -1.16 -2.97
N ASP A 168 1.92 -2.04 -3.77
CA ASP A 168 0.64 -2.70 -3.51
C ASP A 168 -0.54 -1.74 -3.24
N VAL A 169 -0.46 -0.50 -3.74
CA VAL A 169 -1.51 0.52 -3.63
C VAL A 169 -2.25 0.66 -4.95
N PHE A 170 -3.54 0.37 -4.93
CA PHE A 170 -4.43 0.43 -6.09
C PHE A 170 -5.40 1.60 -5.99
N VAL A 171 -4.98 2.75 -6.48
CA VAL A 171 -5.82 3.97 -6.52
C VAL A 171 -6.24 4.26 -7.95
N HIS A 172 -7.53 4.58 -8.14
CA HIS A 172 -8.05 5.08 -9.41
C HIS A 172 -7.46 6.47 -9.71
N ARG A 173 -6.94 6.67 -10.93
CA ARG A 173 -6.29 7.92 -11.31
C ARG A 173 -7.21 9.13 -11.18
N GLU A 174 -8.51 8.96 -11.41
CA GLU A 174 -9.55 9.98 -11.23
C GLU A 174 -9.64 10.45 -9.77
N VAL A 175 -9.60 9.51 -8.82
CA VAL A 175 -9.66 9.80 -7.39
C VAL A 175 -8.40 10.53 -6.95
N LEU A 176 -7.24 10.12 -7.46
CA LEU A 176 -5.98 10.78 -7.14
C LEU A 176 -5.93 12.21 -7.73
N ILE A 177 -6.39 12.41 -8.96
CA ILE A 177 -6.51 13.74 -9.58
C ILE A 177 -7.46 14.64 -8.77
N GLU A 178 -8.63 14.13 -8.36
CA GLU A 178 -9.59 14.85 -7.50
C GLU A 178 -8.93 15.39 -6.22
N HIS A 179 -8.19 14.53 -5.52
CA HIS A 179 -7.52 14.90 -4.27
C HIS A 179 -6.31 15.82 -4.50
N LEU A 180 -5.54 15.61 -5.56
CA LEU A 180 -4.45 16.53 -5.93
C LEU A 180 -4.98 17.94 -6.19
N LEU A 181 -6.06 18.07 -6.97
CA LEU A 181 -6.69 19.35 -7.25
C LEU A 181 -7.28 20.00 -5.99
N ALA A 182 -7.83 19.22 -5.06
CA ALA A 182 -8.32 19.74 -3.78
C ALA A 182 -7.17 20.27 -2.91
N GLU A 183 -6.07 19.53 -2.79
CA GLU A 183 -4.91 19.94 -1.98
C GLU A 183 -4.18 21.15 -2.60
N LEU A 184 -4.09 21.25 -3.94
CA LEU A 184 -3.52 22.43 -4.60
C LEU A 184 -4.31 23.71 -4.29
N VAL A 185 -5.65 23.64 -4.24
CA VAL A 185 -6.49 24.76 -3.82
C VAL A 185 -6.25 25.10 -2.35
N THR A 186 -6.12 24.10 -1.49
CA THR A 186 -5.82 24.31 -0.07
C THR A 186 -4.49 25.02 0.12
N ILE A 187 -3.43 24.54 -0.54
CA ILE A 187 -2.09 25.13 -0.46
C ILE A 187 -2.11 26.57 -0.97
N GLU A 188 -2.72 26.85 -2.12
CA GLU A 188 -2.80 28.23 -2.66
C GLU A 188 -3.47 29.19 -1.68
N ARG A 189 -4.57 28.77 -1.02
CA ARG A 189 -5.28 29.63 -0.05
C ARG A 189 -4.46 29.95 1.19
N VAL A 190 -3.62 29.01 1.63
CA VAL A 190 -2.96 29.08 2.95
C VAL A 190 -1.45 29.30 2.89
N TRP A 191 -0.86 29.41 1.68
CA TRP A 191 0.60 29.52 1.51
C TRP A 191 1.25 30.73 2.20
N HIS A 192 0.47 31.74 2.60
CA HIS A 192 0.94 32.95 3.29
C HIS A 192 0.57 32.98 4.78
N THR A 193 -0.30 32.07 5.23
CA THR A 193 -0.94 32.17 6.56
C THR A 193 -0.68 30.96 7.44
N SER A 194 -0.14 29.88 6.88
CA SER A 194 0.11 28.62 7.58
C SER A 194 1.59 28.24 7.53
N ASP A 195 2.03 27.44 8.50
CA ASP A 195 3.40 26.90 8.57
C ASP A 195 3.60 25.72 7.59
N LEU A 196 3.44 25.98 6.29
CA LEU A 196 3.69 24.98 5.26
C LEU A 196 5.20 24.71 5.09
N ASP A 197 6.04 25.67 5.47
CA ASP A 197 7.49 25.54 5.39
C ASP A 197 7.97 24.52 6.41
N GLY A 198 7.47 24.59 7.65
CA GLY A 198 7.69 23.58 8.69
C GLY A 198 7.16 22.20 8.30
N GLU A 199 5.98 22.13 7.68
CA GLU A 199 5.44 20.88 7.14
C GLU A 199 6.32 20.27 6.05
N TYR A 200 6.80 21.08 5.10
CA TYR A 200 7.74 20.62 4.09
C TYR A 200 9.03 20.11 4.72
N ARG A 201 9.63 20.85 5.66
CA ARG A 201 10.86 20.43 6.37
C ARG A 201 10.67 19.10 7.08
N THR A 202 9.56 18.91 7.78
CA THR A 202 9.20 17.66 8.47
C THR A 202 9.09 16.49 7.50
N GLY A 203 8.53 16.71 6.31
CA GLY A 203 8.42 15.70 5.26
C GLY A 203 9.65 15.55 4.38
N CYS A 204 10.70 16.37 4.55
CA CYS A 204 11.84 16.44 3.64
C CYS A 204 12.91 15.41 4.01
N VAL A 205 13.03 14.36 3.20
CA VAL A 205 13.98 13.27 3.43
C VAL A 205 15.41 13.61 2.99
N THR A 206 15.59 14.78 2.37
CA THR A 206 16.92 15.33 2.09
C THR A 206 17.56 15.86 3.37
N LEU A 207 16.79 16.39 4.32
CA LEU A 207 17.31 16.98 5.56
C LEU A 207 17.89 15.91 6.49
N GLY A 208 18.95 16.27 7.21
CA GLY A 208 19.72 15.38 8.07
C GLY A 208 20.55 14.34 7.32
N GLN A 209 20.69 14.47 6.00
CA GLN A 209 21.54 13.58 5.18
C GLN A 209 22.82 14.29 4.74
N VAL A 210 23.91 13.54 4.68
CA VAL A 210 25.13 14.00 4.00
C VAL A 210 24.91 13.88 2.49
N VAL A 211 24.88 15.01 1.81
CA VAL A 211 24.57 15.10 0.39
C VAL A 211 25.72 15.67 -0.40
N ARG A 212 25.80 15.27 -1.67
CA ARG A 212 26.61 15.94 -2.70
C ARG A 212 25.68 16.76 -3.58
N VAL A 213 25.86 18.08 -3.55
CA VAL A 213 25.15 19.06 -4.38
C VAL A 213 26.03 19.37 -5.59
N THR A 214 25.53 19.09 -6.78
CA THR A 214 26.20 19.46 -8.04
C THR A 214 25.54 20.70 -8.62
N THR A 215 26.31 21.75 -8.90
CA THR A 215 25.83 22.96 -9.59
C THR A 215 26.32 22.99 -11.04
N GLU A 216 25.76 23.88 -11.88
CA GLU A 216 26.20 24.02 -13.28
C GLU A 216 27.58 24.67 -13.44
N ARG A 217 27.99 25.50 -12.47
CA ARG A 217 29.15 26.39 -12.60
C ARG A 217 30.31 26.09 -11.67
N ASP A 218 30.03 25.44 -10.53
CA ASP A 218 31.00 25.24 -9.46
C ASP A 218 31.29 23.75 -9.22
N ALA A 219 32.38 23.49 -8.50
CA ALA A 219 32.70 22.14 -8.06
C ALA A 219 31.57 21.58 -7.16
N PRO A 220 31.30 20.26 -7.18
CA PRO A 220 30.31 19.66 -6.30
C PRO A 220 30.63 19.96 -4.83
N VAL A 221 29.62 20.41 -4.10
CA VAL A 221 29.70 20.68 -2.66
C VAL A 221 29.21 19.47 -1.90
N GLU A 222 29.93 19.07 -0.85
CA GLU A 222 29.55 17.98 0.03
C GLU A 222 29.37 18.50 1.45
N GLY A 223 28.24 18.16 2.06
CA GLY A 223 27.96 18.55 3.44
C GLY A 223 26.62 18.00 3.91
N GLU A 224 26.26 18.30 5.14
CA GLU A 224 24.98 17.91 5.70
C GLU A 224 23.88 18.88 5.26
N ALA A 225 22.76 18.36 4.75
CA ALA A 225 21.59 19.17 4.47
C ALA A 225 20.86 19.49 5.78
N VAL A 226 21.04 20.70 6.30
CA VAL A 226 20.60 21.08 7.65
C VAL A 226 19.30 21.87 7.67
N ASP A 227 18.96 22.57 6.58
CA ASP A 227 17.73 23.37 6.52
C ASP A 227 17.27 23.66 5.08
N ILE A 228 16.07 24.20 4.94
CA ILE A 228 15.56 24.90 3.77
C ILE A 228 15.32 26.35 4.21
N ASP A 229 15.97 27.33 3.60
CA ASP A 229 15.88 28.72 4.07
C ASP A 229 14.54 29.42 3.73
N GLU A 230 14.37 30.67 4.17
CA GLU A 230 13.14 31.46 4.02
C GLU A 230 12.68 31.65 2.56
N ILE A 231 13.56 31.45 1.57
CA ILE A 231 13.24 31.58 0.15
C ILE A 231 13.30 30.24 -0.62
N GLY A 232 13.43 29.10 0.09
CA GLY A 232 13.31 27.75 -0.45
C GLY A 232 14.62 27.13 -0.93
N ARG A 233 15.77 27.67 -0.52
CA ARG A 233 17.10 27.14 -0.87
C ARG A 233 17.52 26.05 0.11
N LEU A 234 18.20 25.02 -0.38
CA LEU A 234 18.77 23.96 0.47
C LEU A 234 20.03 24.50 1.16
N VAL A 235 20.06 24.48 2.48
CA VAL A 235 21.22 24.91 3.28
C VAL A 235 22.09 23.69 3.59
N ILE A 236 23.33 23.74 3.11
CA ILE A 236 24.34 22.71 3.36
C ILE A 236 25.33 23.22 4.40
N GLU A 237 25.55 22.44 5.46
CA GLU A 237 26.60 22.69 6.44
C GLU A 237 27.85 21.90 6.06
N GLN A 238 28.95 22.62 5.82
CA GLN A 238 30.27 22.07 5.51
C GLN A 238 31.31 22.80 6.36
N ASP A 239 32.12 22.04 7.11
CA ASP A 239 33.20 22.59 7.96
C ASP A 239 32.74 23.68 8.95
N GLY A 240 31.47 23.64 9.38
CA GLY A 240 30.85 24.62 10.28
C GLY A 240 30.31 25.87 9.59
N GLU A 241 30.43 25.98 8.26
CA GLU A 241 29.83 27.04 7.46
C GLU A 241 28.53 26.56 6.80
N ARG A 242 27.49 27.42 6.81
CA ARG A 242 26.18 27.14 6.20
C ARG A 242 26.05 27.85 4.87
N VAL A 243 25.94 27.07 3.79
CA VAL A 243 25.89 27.57 2.41
C VAL A 243 24.52 27.26 1.79
N PRO A 244 23.74 28.28 1.39
CA PRO A 244 22.45 28.07 0.74
C PRO A 244 22.59 27.85 -0.77
N HIS A 245 21.90 26.85 -1.32
CA HIS A 245 21.88 26.48 -2.73
C HIS A 245 20.48 26.62 -3.35
N ALA A 246 20.37 27.44 -4.40
CA ALA A 246 19.09 27.67 -5.06
C ALA A 246 18.70 26.54 -6.01
N VAL A 247 17.38 26.33 -6.12
CA VAL A 247 16.78 25.33 -7.01
C VAL A 247 17.25 25.52 -8.46
N GLY A 248 17.46 26.76 -8.93
CA GLY A 248 17.94 27.04 -10.30
C GLY A 248 19.37 26.57 -10.57
N ASP A 249 20.24 26.63 -9.57
CA ASP A 249 21.69 26.39 -9.74
C ASP A 249 22.06 24.91 -9.53
N VAL A 250 21.20 24.13 -8.88
CA VAL A 250 21.47 22.73 -8.54
C VAL A 250 20.98 21.77 -9.63
N VAL A 251 21.95 21.04 -10.19
CA VAL A 251 21.76 19.95 -11.15
C VAL A 251 21.29 18.69 -10.45
N HIS A 252 21.91 18.35 -9.32
CA HIS A 252 21.55 17.15 -8.58
C HIS A 252 21.94 17.17 -7.10
N VAL A 253 21.13 16.48 -6.29
CA VAL A 253 21.41 16.17 -4.89
C VAL A 253 21.35 14.65 -4.73
N ARG A 254 22.48 14.04 -4.37
CA ARG A 254 22.56 12.60 -4.02
C ARG A 254 23.01 12.46 -2.57
N PRO A 255 22.52 11.43 -1.85
CA PRO A 255 23.27 10.91 -0.72
C PRO A 255 24.72 10.67 -1.16
N LYS A 256 25.68 10.99 -0.30
CA LYS A 256 27.08 10.67 -0.59
C LYS A 256 27.20 9.16 -0.81
N GLU A 257 27.63 8.76 -2.00
CA GLU A 257 28.05 7.38 -2.26
C GLU A 257 29.27 7.12 -1.39
N THR A 258 29.07 6.42 -0.27
CA THR A 258 30.15 5.72 0.39
C THR A 258 30.63 4.66 -0.59
N ALA A 259 31.91 4.74 -0.99
CA ALA A 259 32.66 3.58 -1.47
C ALA A 259 32.37 2.40 -0.51
N PRO A 260 32.30 1.14 -0.98
CA PRO A 260 31.89 0.00 -0.17
C PRO A 260 32.70 0.00 1.12
N ASN A 261 32.04 0.44 2.20
CA ASN A 261 32.79 0.92 3.34
C ASN A 261 33.18 -0.28 4.17
N GLN A 262 34.49 -0.49 4.30
CA GLN A 262 35.07 -1.08 5.50
C GLN A 262 34.92 -0.10 6.67
N GLU A 263 33.70 0.40 6.90
CA GLU A 263 33.34 1.14 8.10
C GLU A 263 33.40 0.11 9.22
N ARG A 264 34.08 0.43 10.32
CA ARG A 264 33.91 -0.38 11.53
C ARG A 264 32.42 -0.34 11.86
N PRO A 265 31.72 -1.48 11.90
CA PRO A 265 30.27 -1.48 12.06
C PRO A 265 29.92 -0.71 13.33
N THR A 266 28.93 0.19 13.22
CA THR A 266 28.35 0.89 14.37
C THR A 266 27.89 -0.13 15.41
N GLU A 267 27.79 0.24 16.69
CA GLU A 267 27.31 -0.70 17.72
C GLU A 267 25.94 -1.31 17.36
N SER A 268 25.03 -0.51 16.78
CA SER A 268 23.73 -0.98 16.28
C SER A 268 23.86 -1.93 15.10
N SER A 269 24.77 -1.69 14.15
CA SER A 269 25.03 -2.62 13.04
C SER A 269 25.59 -3.95 13.55
N ARG A 270 26.53 -3.92 14.51
CA ARG A 270 27.08 -5.14 15.11
C ARG A 270 26.02 -5.95 15.84
N PHE A 271 25.11 -5.27 16.53
CA PHE A 271 24.00 -5.93 17.21
C PHE A 271 23.09 -6.66 16.22
N VAL A 272 22.69 -5.99 15.14
CA VAL A 272 21.87 -6.61 14.08
C VAL A 272 22.60 -7.79 13.42
N ASP A 273 23.89 -7.63 13.09
CA ASP A 273 24.69 -8.71 12.51
C ASP A 273 24.80 -9.92 13.47
N GLN A 274 24.91 -9.68 14.78
CA GLN A 274 24.94 -10.73 15.81
C GLN A 274 23.60 -11.46 15.92
N MET A 275 22.48 -10.75 15.85
CA MET A 275 21.14 -11.35 15.86
C MET A 275 20.90 -12.19 14.60
N GLU A 276 21.33 -11.70 13.44
CA GLU A 276 21.25 -12.45 12.18
C GLU A 276 22.13 -13.70 12.19
N GLU A 277 23.35 -13.61 12.73
CA GLU A 277 24.23 -14.78 12.86
C GLU A 277 23.60 -15.87 13.75
N ARG A 278 22.86 -15.49 14.79
CA ARG A 278 22.11 -16.44 15.63
C ARG A 278 20.96 -17.09 14.88
N LEU A 279 20.16 -16.30 14.17
CA LEU A 279 19.00 -16.79 13.39
C LEU A 279 19.42 -17.69 12.22
N LEU A 280 20.48 -17.31 11.50
CA LEU A 280 20.93 -17.99 10.29
C LEU A 280 22.14 -18.92 10.53
N GLY A 281 22.59 -19.04 11.79
CA GLY A 281 23.64 -19.93 12.25
C GLY A 281 25.04 -19.73 11.65
N ASN A 282 25.24 -18.73 10.79
CA ASN A 282 26.51 -18.47 10.11
C ASN A 282 26.70 -16.96 9.86
N PRO A 283 27.92 -16.44 10.00
CA PRO A 283 28.20 -15.05 9.67
C PRO A 283 28.15 -14.81 8.15
N ARG A 284 27.80 -13.57 7.79
CA ARG A 284 27.88 -13.06 6.41
C ARG A 284 29.32 -13.17 5.92
N SER A 285 29.53 -13.95 4.86
CA SER A 285 30.87 -14.27 4.34
C SER A 285 30.90 -14.44 2.82
N LEU A 286 29.75 -14.38 2.16
CA LEU A 286 29.58 -14.67 0.74
C LEU A 286 29.00 -13.46 0.00
N ARG A 287 29.42 -13.30 -1.26
CA ARG A 287 28.79 -12.42 -2.23
C ARG A 287 27.73 -13.19 -3.01
N ARG A 288 26.86 -12.49 -3.73
CA ARG A 288 25.82 -13.13 -4.57
C ARG A 288 26.40 -14.12 -5.57
N ALA A 289 27.50 -13.77 -6.22
CA ALA A 289 28.17 -14.65 -7.19
C ALA A 289 28.66 -15.95 -6.53
N ASP A 290 29.05 -15.90 -5.26
CA ASP A 290 29.43 -17.08 -4.49
C ASP A 290 28.22 -17.99 -4.25
N VAL A 291 27.05 -17.42 -3.95
CA VAL A 291 25.81 -18.18 -3.76
C VAL A 291 25.43 -18.96 -5.01
N GLY A 292 25.39 -18.30 -6.18
CA GLY A 292 25.08 -18.99 -7.44
C GLY A 292 26.07 -20.11 -7.75
N ARG A 293 27.37 -19.81 -7.65
CA ARG A 293 28.46 -20.77 -7.89
C ARG A 293 28.39 -21.97 -6.95
N LEU A 294 28.20 -21.74 -5.64
CA LEU A 294 28.12 -22.81 -4.64
C LEU A 294 26.81 -23.59 -4.78
N ALA A 295 25.72 -22.94 -5.14
CA ALA A 295 24.44 -23.60 -5.37
C ALA A 295 24.39 -24.36 -6.71
N GLY A 296 25.34 -24.14 -7.61
CA GLY A 296 25.41 -24.79 -8.92
C GLY A 296 24.41 -24.21 -9.93
N VAL A 297 24.10 -22.92 -9.82
CA VAL A 297 23.15 -22.20 -10.69
C VAL A 297 23.76 -20.93 -11.25
N ASP A 298 23.20 -20.45 -12.35
CA ASP A 298 23.52 -19.12 -12.88
C ASP A 298 23.15 -18.03 -11.86
N ALA A 299 23.92 -16.94 -11.83
CA ALA A 299 23.76 -15.86 -10.85
C ALA A 299 22.40 -15.16 -10.92
N GLU A 300 21.68 -15.25 -12.05
CA GLU A 300 20.38 -14.62 -12.22
C GLU A 300 19.26 -15.33 -11.44
N PHE A 301 19.35 -16.66 -11.27
CA PHE A 301 18.32 -17.42 -10.56
C PHE A 301 18.26 -17.11 -9.04
N PRO A 302 19.38 -17.13 -8.29
CA PRO A 302 19.43 -16.65 -6.91
C PRO A 302 18.93 -15.21 -6.78
N ARG A 303 19.30 -14.32 -7.70
CA ARG A 303 18.85 -12.92 -7.71
C ARG A 303 17.32 -12.82 -7.80
N ARG A 304 16.70 -13.60 -8.69
CA ARG A 304 15.24 -13.65 -8.84
C ARG A 304 14.54 -14.26 -7.62
N LEU A 305 15.11 -15.31 -7.02
CA LEU A 305 14.58 -15.88 -5.77
C LEU A 305 14.66 -14.90 -4.60
N TRP A 306 15.80 -14.23 -4.42
CA TRP A 306 16.02 -13.26 -3.36
C TRP A 306 15.01 -12.11 -3.43
N ARG A 307 14.80 -11.58 -4.64
CA ARG A 307 13.78 -10.55 -4.91
C ARG A 307 12.36 -11.06 -4.70
N ALA A 308 12.07 -12.30 -5.10
CA ALA A 308 10.76 -12.88 -4.91
C ALA A 308 10.42 -12.97 -3.43
N MET A 309 11.36 -13.39 -2.58
CA MET A 309 11.20 -13.47 -1.12
C MET A 309 11.06 -12.09 -0.45
N GLY A 310 11.37 -11.00 -1.16
CA GLY A 310 11.20 -9.63 -0.66
C GLY A 310 12.34 -9.14 0.22
N PHE A 311 13.51 -9.77 0.15
CA PHE A 311 14.73 -9.32 0.82
C PHE A 311 15.39 -8.16 0.08
N ALA A 312 16.11 -7.29 0.82
CA ALA A 312 16.76 -6.10 0.27
C ALA A 312 17.74 -6.45 -0.87
N ASN A 313 17.78 -5.60 -1.90
CA ASN A 313 18.74 -5.77 -2.99
C ASN A 313 20.18 -5.52 -2.52
N ALA A 314 20.96 -6.59 -2.41
CA ALA A 314 22.42 -6.48 -2.29
C ALA A 314 23.05 -6.03 -3.62
N ARG A 315 24.14 -5.28 -3.59
CA ARG A 315 25.02 -5.12 -4.75
C ARG A 315 25.78 -6.43 -4.97
N ASP A 316 26.26 -6.68 -6.19
CA ASP A 316 27.04 -7.90 -6.48
C ASP A 316 28.34 -7.98 -5.67
N GLU A 317 28.83 -6.83 -5.21
CA GLU A 317 30.04 -6.68 -4.42
C GLU A 317 29.82 -6.78 -2.90
N ASP A 318 28.57 -6.81 -2.44
CA ASP A 318 28.25 -6.83 -1.01
C ASP A 318 28.47 -8.23 -0.43
N VAL A 319 29.09 -8.29 0.75
CA VAL A 319 29.28 -9.52 1.52
C VAL A 319 28.15 -9.61 2.55
N VAL A 320 26.98 -10.04 2.08
CA VAL A 320 25.75 -10.06 2.89
C VAL A 320 25.07 -11.43 2.90
N PHE A 321 25.67 -12.44 2.28
CA PHE A 321 25.14 -13.81 2.24
C PHE A 321 25.96 -14.75 3.13
N ASN A 322 25.36 -15.84 3.56
CA ASN A 322 25.98 -16.91 4.33
C ASN A 322 25.66 -18.30 3.74
N ARG A 323 26.05 -19.37 4.44
CA ARG A 323 25.86 -20.74 3.96
C ARG A 323 24.39 -21.18 3.90
N GLN A 324 23.52 -20.68 4.79
CA GLN A 324 22.10 -21.01 4.73
C GLN A 324 21.44 -20.48 3.47
N ASP A 325 21.88 -19.32 2.96
CA ASP A 325 21.37 -18.80 1.68
C ASP A 325 21.68 -19.73 0.51
N VAL A 326 22.87 -20.34 0.52
CA VAL A 326 23.27 -21.35 -0.46
C VAL A 326 22.37 -22.59 -0.34
N GLU A 327 22.08 -23.03 0.87
CA GLU A 327 21.21 -24.20 1.12
C GLU A 327 19.77 -23.94 0.68
N ALA A 328 19.23 -22.75 0.96
CA ALA A 328 17.90 -22.33 0.51
C ALA A 328 17.80 -22.32 -1.02
N VAL A 329 18.78 -21.73 -1.71
CA VAL A 329 18.82 -21.71 -3.18
C VAL A 329 18.99 -23.13 -3.74
N ARG A 330 19.84 -23.96 -3.15
CA ARG A 330 20.01 -25.37 -3.58
C ARG A 330 18.72 -26.15 -3.42
N GLY A 331 18.01 -26.00 -2.31
CA GLY A 331 16.73 -26.67 -2.06
C GLY A 331 15.69 -26.32 -3.13
N MET A 332 15.54 -25.03 -3.43
CA MET A 332 14.61 -24.57 -4.46
C MET A 332 15.02 -25.04 -5.86
N THR A 333 16.32 -24.97 -6.17
CA THR A 333 16.87 -25.43 -7.46
C THR A 333 16.65 -26.93 -7.66
N ALA A 334 16.83 -27.74 -6.61
CA ALA A 334 16.62 -29.17 -6.68
C ALA A 334 15.18 -29.51 -7.10
N MET A 335 14.17 -28.82 -6.54
CA MET A 335 12.77 -29.03 -6.94
C MET A 335 12.52 -28.69 -8.42
N VAL A 336 13.17 -27.67 -8.96
CA VAL A 336 13.06 -27.29 -10.38
C VAL A 336 13.77 -28.31 -11.27
N ARG A 337 15.02 -28.67 -10.92
CA ARG A 337 15.84 -29.61 -11.69
C ARG A 337 15.24 -31.01 -11.72
N ASP A 338 14.68 -31.46 -10.60
CA ASP A 338 14.07 -32.79 -10.46
C ASP A 338 12.66 -32.83 -11.08
N GLY A 339 12.18 -31.72 -11.67
CA GLY A 339 10.94 -31.64 -12.42
C GLY A 339 9.67 -31.60 -11.58
N LEU A 340 9.78 -31.37 -10.27
CA LEU A 340 8.61 -31.27 -9.37
C LEU A 340 7.80 -30.01 -9.65
N ILE A 341 8.48 -28.90 -9.96
CA ILE A 341 7.88 -27.61 -10.31
C ILE A 341 8.70 -26.95 -11.42
N ASN A 342 8.07 -26.06 -12.19
CA ASN A 342 8.83 -25.22 -13.13
C ASN A 342 9.36 -23.96 -12.44
N GLU A 343 10.26 -23.24 -13.12
CA GLU A 343 10.91 -22.05 -12.58
C GLU A 343 9.93 -20.92 -12.22
N ALA A 344 8.89 -20.71 -13.03
CA ALA A 344 7.87 -19.69 -12.77
C ALA A 344 7.08 -20.01 -11.49
N THR A 345 6.73 -21.28 -11.27
CA THR A 345 6.09 -21.77 -10.06
C THR A 345 7.01 -21.62 -8.84
N ALA A 346 8.29 -21.95 -8.96
CA ALA A 346 9.27 -21.76 -7.89
C ALA A 346 9.35 -20.30 -7.43
N ILE A 347 9.44 -19.36 -8.38
CA ILE A 347 9.42 -17.92 -8.08
C ILE A 347 8.08 -17.48 -7.44
N GLY A 348 6.96 -18.03 -7.90
CA GLY A 348 5.65 -17.80 -7.30
C GLY A 348 5.57 -18.26 -5.84
N ILE A 349 6.08 -19.46 -5.55
CA ILE A 349 6.13 -20.02 -4.19
C ILE A 349 7.06 -19.17 -3.31
N ALA A 350 8.26 -18.84 -3.79
CA ALA A 350 9.20 -18.00 -3.05
C ALA A 350 8.58 -16.64 -2.67
N ARG A 351 7.78 -16.05 -3.58
CA ARG A 351 7.05 -14.81 -3.32
C ARG A 351 5.92 -14.97 -2.30
N ALA A 352 5.15 -16.04 -2.40
CA ALA A 352 4.10 -16.32 -1.44
C ALA A 352 4.67 -16.53 -0.02
N VAL A 353 5.73 -17.36 0.09
CA VAL A 353 6.43 -17.61 1.35
C VAL A 353 6.99 -16.31 1.92
N GLY A 354 7.75 -15.55 1.13
CA GLY A 354 8.35 -14.29 1.57
C GLY A 354 7.34 -13.29 2.11
N ARG A 355 6.20 -13.11 1.44
CA ARG A 355 5.10 -12.23 1.90
C ARG A 355 4.49 -12.70 3.22
N SER A 356 4.21 -14.00 3.33
CA SER A 356 3.61 -14.56 4.54
C SER A 356 4.57 -14.50 5.74
N THR A 357 5.85 -14.80 5.52
CA THR A 357 6.86 -14.74 6.58
C THR A 357 7.19 -13.32 7.00
N ASP A 358 7.21 -12.35 6.09
CA ASP A 358 7.42 -10.94 6.42
C ASP A 358 6.33 -10.40 7.35
N ARG A 359 5.06 -10.68 7.04
CA ARG A 359 3.93 -10.33 7.91
C ARG A 359 4.00 -11.05 9.26
N MET A 360 4.35 -12.33 9.27
CA MET A 360 4.53 -13.11 10.50
C MET A 360 5.65 -12.54 11.37
N SER A 361 6.78 -12.13 10.79
CA SER A 361 7.91 -11.53 11.51
C SER A 361 7.53 -10.19 12.14
N MET A 362 6.80 -9.33 11.41
CA MET A 362 6.28 -8.08 11.97
C MET A 362 5.32 -8.33 13.14
N TRP A 363 4.41 -9.29 13.00
CA TRP A 363 3.48 -9.66 14.06
C TRP A 363 4.20 -10.24 15.28
N MET A 364 5.20 -11.10 15.07
CA MET A 364 6.00 -11.66 16.15
C MET A 364 6.72 -10.55 16.92
N LEU A 365 7.39 -9.64 16.21
CA LEU A 365 8.07 -8.51 16.84
C LEU A 365 7.10 -7.63 17.64
N GLN A 366 5.92 -7.34 17.07
CA GLN A 366 4.88 -6.56 17.74
C GLN A 366 4.35 -7.26 19.01
N LEU A 367 3.98 -8.54 18.92
CA LEU A 367 3.44 -9.29 20.07
C LEU A 367 4.46 -9.45 21.19
N ILE A 368 5.75 -9.64 20.85
CA ILE A 368 6.83 -9.69 21.84
C ILE A 368 7.08 -8.30 22.44
N SER A 369 7.06 -7.25 21.62
CA SER A 369 7.13 -5.86 22.10
C SER A 369 5.99 -5.58 23.07
N ASP A 370 4.76 -5.89 22.71
CA ASP A 370 3.58 -5.67 23.55
C ASP A 370 3.63 -6.48 24.84
N MET A 371 4.11 -7.72 24.80
CA MET A 371 4.29 -8.58 25.98
C MET A 371 5.37 -8.05 26.95
N LEU A 372 6.43 -7.44 26.44
CA LEU A 372 7.53 -6.94 27.27
C LEU A 372 7.31 -5.49 27.74
N LEU A 373 6.54 -4.70 26.99
CA LEU A 373 6.32 -3.28 27.24
C LEU A 373 4.90 -2.97 27.79
N VAL A 374 4.28 -3.93 28.48
CA VAL A 374 2.86 -3.89 28.93
C VAL A 374 2.49 -2.68 29.82
N ASP A 375 3.46 -1.97 30.41
CA ASP A 375 3.21 -0.86 31.35
C ASP A 375 3.49 0.55 30.79
N GLU A 376 2.74 1.51 31.34
CA GLU A 376 2.45 2.87 30.85
C GLU A 376 3.61 3.72 30.30
N GLY A 377 3.49 4.18 29.04
CA GLY A 377 4.08 5.45 28.58
C GLY A 377 5.58 5.48 28.33
N PHE A 378 6.24 4.32 28.21
CA PHE A 378 7.68 4.26 28.01
C PHE A 378 8.09 4.48 26.55
N GLU A 379 9.02 5.41 26.31
CA GLU A 379 9.72 5.55 25.03
C GLU A 379 10.62 4.34 24.75
N MET A 380 10.70 3.92 23.48
CA MET A 380 11.57 2.84 23.02
C MET A 380 13.04 3.29 23.07
N ASP A 381 13.80 2.76 24.03
CA ASP A 381 15.24 2.96 24.13
C ASP A 381 16.03 1.75 23.57
N ARG A 382 17.37 1.88 23.50
CA ARG A 382 18.23 0.82 22.95
C ARG A 382 18.23 -0.46 23.78
N GLU A 383 18.09 -0.37 25.10
CA GLU A 383 18.18 -1.53 25.98
C GLU A 383 16.93 -2.40 25.82
N ARG A 384 15.76 -1.76 25.77
CA ARG A 384 14.47 -2.41 25.49
C ARG A 384 14.40 -2.97 24.07
N ALA A 385 14.87 -2.23 23.08
CA ALA A 385 14.93 -2.73 21.71
C ALA A 385 15.82 -3.98 21.61
N ALA A 386 16.92 -4.03 22.37
CA ALA A 386 17.77 -5.22 22.44
C ALA A 386 17.06 -6.40 23.14
N GLU A 387 16.34 -6.15 24.24
CA GLU A 387 15.57 -7.19 24.95
C GLU A 387 14.46 -7.78 24.06
N VAL A 388 13.71 -6.93 23.35
CA VAL A 388 12.66 -7.35 22.39
C VAL A 388 13.27 -8.19 21.27
N ALA A 389 14.40 -7.75 20.70
CA ALA A 389 15.09 -8.48 19.64
C ALA A 389 15.58 -9.85 20.13
N GLU A 390 16.23 -9.91 21.29
CA GLU A 390 16.71 -11.15 21.93
C GLU A 390 15.57 -12.15 22.16
N ARG A 391 14.45 -11.68 22.71
CA ARG A 391 13.27 -12.52 22.93
C ARG A 391 12.65 -12.99 21.62
N THR A 392 12.62 -12.13 20.61
CA THR A 392 12.10 -12.48 19.28
C THR A 392 12.93 -13.58 18.63
N VAL A 393 14.27 -13.52 18.72
CA VAL A 393 15.17 -14.58 18.24
C VAL A 393 14.89 -15.91 18.96
N GLU A 394 14.78 -15.90 20.29
CA GLU A 394 14.48 -17.12 21.06
C GLU A 394 13.14 -17.76 20.66
N VAL A 395 12.12 -16.94 20.43
CA VAL A 395 10.79 -17.39 20.03
C VAL A 395 10.81 -17.94 18.60
N ALA A 396 11.46 -17.25 17.67
CA ALA A 396 11.58 -17.69 16.28
C ALA A 396 12.21 -19.09 16.17
N ASP A 397 13.30 -19.33 16.90
CA ASP A 397 14.00 -20.63 16.93
C ASP A 397 13.08 -21.76 17.42
N ARG A 398 12.31 -21.51 18.49
CA ARG A 398 11.41 -22.51 19.07
C ARG A 398 10.12 -22.71 18.26
N MET A 399 9.74 -21.76 17.41
CA MET A 399 8.51 -21.84 16.61
C MET A 399 8.64 -22.69 15.35
N THR A 400 9.85 -23.01 14.89
CA THR A 400 10.07 -23.72 13.62
C THR A 400 9.26 -25.04 13.50
N PRO A 401 9.20 -25.91 14.53
CA PRO A 401 8.39 -27.13 14.47
C PRO A 401 6.89 -26.86 14.36
N LEU A 402 6.40 -25.79 14.99
CA LEU A 402 4.99 -25.39 14.91
C LEU A 402 4.66 -24.87 13.51
N VAL A 403 5.54 -24.06 12.92
CA VAL A 403 5.37 -23.54 11.55
C VAL A 403 5.35 -24.69 10.53
N ASP A 404 6.24 -25.68 10.65
CA ASP A 404 6.21 -26.88 9.80
C ASP A 404 4.90 -27.65 9.96
N TYR A 405 4.45 -27.91 11.20
CA TYR A 405 3.18 -28.59 11.46
C TYR A 405 1.97 -27.85 10.86
N VAL A 406 1.85 -26.54 11.12
CA VAL A 406 0.73 -25.71 10.63
C VAL A 406 0.75 -25.67 9.10
N THR A 407 1.92 -25.54 8.48
CA THR A 407 2.06 -25.54 7.02
C THR A 407 1.58 -26.87 6.44
N ARG A 408 2.00 -28.01 7.00
CA ARG A 408 1.55 -29.34 6.55
C ARG A 408 0.04 -29.51 6.70
N ARG A 409 -0.53 -29.05 7.82
CA ARG A 409 -1.98 -29.12 8.05
C ARG A 409 -2.74 -28.23 7.07
N ALA A 410 -2.26 -27.03 6.81
CA ALA A 410 -2.85 -26.10 5.84
C ALA A 410 -2.84 -26.67 4.42
N VAL A 411 -1.73 -27.31 4.01
CA VAL A 411 -1.63 -28.02 2.71
C VAL A 411 -2.62 -29.18 2.65
N SER A 412 -2.71 -30.00 3.70
CA SER A 412 -3.70 -31.08 3.78
C SER A 412 -5.13 -30.57 3.60
N ASN A 413 -5.48 -29.47 4.27
CA ASN A 413 -6.81 -28.85 4.15
C ASN A 413 -7.05 -28.26 2.76
N ALA A 414 -6.03 -27.65 2.13
CA ALA A 414 -6.12 -27.12 0.78
C ALA A 414 -6.35 -28.23 -0.26
N ILE A 415 -5.66 -29.37 -0.12
CA ILE A 415 -5.88 -30.55 -0.97
C ILE A 415 -7.29 -31.09 -0.79
N ALA A 416 -7.77 -31.23 0.45
CA ALA A 416 -9.14 -31.69 0.72
C ALA A 416 -10.19 -30.78 0.08
N ARG A 417 -9.99 -29.45 0.13
CA ARG A 417 -10.85 -28.47 -0.58
C ARG A 417 -10.78 -28.66 -2.09
N MET A 418 -9.58 -28.71 -2.66
CA MET A 418 -9.37 -28.90 -4.10
C MET A 418 -10.05 -30.18 -4.61
N VAL A 419 -9.93 -31.29 -3.88
CA VAL A 419 -10.56 -32.57 -4.24
C VAL A 419 -12.08 -32.48 -4.17
N ALA A 420 -12.62 -31.83 -3.13
CA ALA A 420 -14.07 -31.63 -3.01
C ALA A 420 -14.64 -30.73 -4.13
N ASP A 421 -13.84 -29.77 -4.60
CA ASP A 421 -14.21 -28.85 -5.69
C ASP A 421 -14.00 -29.44 -7.09
N ALA A 422 -13.29 -30.56 -7.22
CA ALA A 422 -13.03 -31.23 -8.49
C ALA A 422 -14.28 -31.99 -8.97
N GLN A 423 -15.32 -31.25 -9.36
CA GLN A 423 -16.49 -31.81 -10.06
C GLN A 423 -16.30 -31.74 -11.58
N PRO A 424 -16.81 -32.73 -12.37
CA PRO A 424 -16.58 -32.81 -13.81
C PRO A 424 -17.08 -31.61 -14.65
N GLU A 425 -17.94 -30.75 -14.09
CA GLU A 425 -18.63 -29.68 -14.83
C GLU A 425 -18.01 -28.28 -14.63
N SER A 426 -16.99 -28.13 -13.76
CA SER A 426 -16.43 -26.84 -13.37
C SER A 426 -15.13 -26.50 -14.11
N HIS A 427 -15.25 -26.08 -15.38
CA HIS A 427 -14.14 -25.45 -16.11
C HIS A 427 -14.06 -23.92 -15.94
N VAL A 428 -15.03 -23.29 -15.25
CA VAL A 428 -15.06 -21.83 -14.98
C VAL A 428 -15.68 -21.54 -13.60
N GLY A 429 -14.83 -21.39 -12.57
CA GLY A 429 -15.20 -20.98 -11.20
C GLY A 429 -15.89 -22.06 -10.35
N VAL A 430 -15.82 -21.90 -9.02
CA VAL A 430 -16.53 -22.74 -8.03
C VAL A 430 -17.74 -21.99 -7.50
N VAL A 431 -18.84 -22.68 -7.22
CA VAL A 431 -19.99 -22.07 -6.53
C VAL A 431 -19.65 -21.94 -5.05
N ARG A 432 -19.87 -20.75 -4.50
CA ARG A 432 -19.67 -20.40 -3.10
C ARG A 432 -20.74 -19.44 -2.63
N THR A 433 -21.05 -19.55 -1.34
CA THR A 433 -21.76 -18.50 -0.63
C THR A 433 -20.71 -17.58 -0.01
N VAL A 434 -20.84 -16.29 -0.30
CA VAL A 434 -19.91 -15.23 0.09
C VAL A 434 -20.63 -14.30 1.05
N GLY A 435 -19.99 -14.02 2.18
CA GLY A 435 -20.50 -13.07 3.16
C GLY A 435 -19.51 -11.96 3.43
N PHE A 436 -20.05 -10.76 3.64
CA PHE A 436 -19.33 -9.62 4.16
C PHE A 436 -19.96 -9.18 5.49
N ALA A 437 -19.11 -8.79 6.42
CA ALA A 437 -19.48 -8.31 7.74
C ALA A 437 -18.73 -7.01 8.03
N ASP A 438 -19.43 -5.92 8.29
CA ASP A 438 -18.86 -4.57 8.39
C ASP A 438 -19.28 -3.87 9.69
N LEU A 439 -18.32 -3.21 10.37
CA LEU A 439 -18.57 -2.47 11.61
C LEU A 439 -19.17 -1.09 11.32
N VAL A 440 -20.34 -0.82 11.89
CA VAL A 440 -21.05 0.45 11.64
C VAL A 440 -20.30 1.63 12.26
N ASN A 441 -20.13 2.70 11.47
CA ASN A 441 -19.52 3.97 11.86
C ASN A 441 -18.06 3.86 12.37
N PHE A 442 -17.35 2.77 12.05
CA PHE A 442 -15.99 2.55 12.52
C PHE A 442 -15.03 3.68 12.09
N SER A 443 -15.14 4.17 10.85
CA SER A 443 -14.37 5.33 10.35
C SER A 443 -14.50 6.60 11.21
N HIS A 444 -15.64 6.81 11.87
CA HIS A 444 -15.84 7.92 12.82
C HIS A 444 -15.25 7.60 14.20
N LEU A 445 -15.36 6.35 14.64
CA LEU A 445 -14.85 5.87 15.91
C LEU A 445 -13.32 6.03 16.00
N ILE A 446 -12.59 5.68 14.94
CA ILE A 446 -11.12 5.78 14.85
C ILE A 446 -10.62 7.17 15.23
N ARG A 447 -11.30 8.24 14.79
CA ARG A 447 -10.87 9.63 15.04
C ARG A 447 -10.89 10.04 16.51
N SER A 448 -11.61 9.29 17.33
CA SER A 448 -11.82 9.58 18.75
C SER A 448 -11.15 8.57 19.69
N MET A 449 -10.52 7.53 19.15
CA MET A 449 -9.87 6.48 19.92
C MET A 449 -8.37 6.71 20.05
N SER A 450 -7.78 6.22 21.13
CA SER A 450 -6.33 6.07 21.20
C SER A 450 -5.86 4.93 20.29
N GLU A 451 -4.59 4.96 19.87
CA GLU A 451 -4.00 3.87 19.07
C GLU A 451 -4.10 2.52 19.79
N ARG A 452 -3.95 2.52 21.12
CA ARG A 452 -4.10 1.32 21.97
C ARG A 452 -5.52 0.76 21.93
N ASP A 453 -6.52 1.61 22.10
CA ASP A 453 -7.92 1.16 22.10
C ASP A 453 -8.34 0.64 20.72
N LEU A 454 -7.84 1.26 19.66
CA LEU A 454 -8.06 0.81 18.28
C LEU A 454 -7.44 -0.59 18.06
N ALA A 455 -6.20 -0.79 18.47
CA ALA A 455 -5.51 -2.08 18.36
C ALA A 455 -6.24 -3.18 19.14
N LEU A 456 -6.73 -2.88 20.35
CA LEU A 456 -7.53 -3.81 21.16
C LEU A 456 -8.84 -4.19 20.47
N LEU A 457 -9.57 -3.20 19.94
CA LEU A 457 -10.83 -3.42 19.23
C LEU A 457 -10.62 -4.30 18.00
N VAL A 458 -9.64 -3.98 17.16
CA VAL A 458 -9.32 -4.75 15.94
C VAL A 458 -8.97 -6.18 16.31
N THR A 459 -8.05 -6.39 17.26
CA THR A 459 -7.63 -7.74 17.70
C THR A 459 -8.83 -8.56 18.21
N ARG A 460 -9.71 -7.93 18.98
CA ARG A 460 -10.89 -8.58 19.56
C ARG A 460 -11.93 -8.94 18.50
N PHE A 461 -12.15 -8.06 17.54
CA PHE A 461 -13.03 -8.32 16.39
C PHE A 461 -12.48 -9.44 15.51
N GLU A 462 -11.18 -9.42 15.17
CA GLU A 462 -10.54 -10.47 14.37
C GLU A 462 -10.59 -11.85 15.07
N THR A 463 -10.51 -11.87 16.40
CA THR A 463 -10.64 -13.10 17.20
C THR A 463 -12.06 -13.68 17.09
N ILE A 464 -13.09 -12.86 17.35
CA ILE A 464 -14.51 -13.28 17.24
C ILE A 464 -14.80 -13.82 15.84
N VAL A 465 -14.32 -13.11 14.82
CA VAL A 465 -14.50 -13.49 13.42
C VAL A 465 -13.86 -14.83 13.12
N SER A 466 -12.60 -15.01 13.52
CA SER A 466 -11.85 -16.24 13.27
C SER A 466 -12.50 -17.44 13.94
N ASP A 467 -12.97 -17.29 15.19
CA ASP A 467 -13.61 -18.35 15.96
C ASP A 467 -14.97 -18.75 15.37
N VAL A 468 -15.85 -17.78 15.12
CA VAL A 468 -17.19 -18.03 14.57
C VAL A 468 -17.12 -18.68 13.20
N VAL A 469 -16.27 -18.16 12.31
CA VAL A 469 -16.12 -18.70 10.95
C VAL A 469 -15.53 -20.11 10.98
N ALA A 470 -14.55 -20.38 11.86
CA ALA A 470 -13.95 -21.70 11.98
C ALA A 470 -14.92 -22.75 12.56
N GLN A 471 -15.75 -22.37 13.54
CA GLN A 471 -16.75 -23.27 14.14
C GLN A 471 -17.81 -23.75 13.12
N ALA A 472 -18.13 -22.90 12.14
CA ALA A 472 -19.08 -23.22 11.08
C ALA A 472 -18.42 -23.83 9.82
N ASP A 473 -17.20 -24.35 9.91
CA ASP A 473 -16.42 -24.88 8.76
C ASP A 473 -16.27 -23.90 7.57
N GLY A 474 -16.37 -22.60 7.86
CA GLY A 474 -16.17 -21.51 6.91
C GLY A 474 -14.71 -21.15 6.71
N ALA A 475 -14.47 -20.21 5.80
CA ALA A 475 -13.15 -19.65 5.58
C ALA A 475 -13.20 -18.12 5.60
N VAL A 476 -12.39 -17.52 6.47
CA VAL A 476 -12.05 -16.09 6.37
C VAL A 476 -11.13 -15.94 5.16
N VAL A 477 -11.55 -15.14 4.19
CA VAL A 477 -10.74 -14.86 2.98
C VAL A 477 -9.75 -13.75 3.29
N LYS A 478 -10.25 -12.63 3.83
CA LYS A 478 -9.44 -11.48 4.24
C LYS A 478 -10.22 -10.56 5.18
N THR A 479 -9.48 -9.81 5.97
CA THR A 479 -9.95 -8.62 6.69
C THR A 479 -9.49 -7.38 5.94
N VAL A 480 -10.38 -6.40 5.78
CA VAL A 480 -10.13 -5.11 5.13
C VAL A 480 -10.58 -4.02 6.10
N GLY A 481 -9.70 -3.66 7.05
CA GLY A 481 -10.04 -2.70 8.10
C GLY A 481 -11.14 -3.24 9.02
N ASP A 482 -12.30 -2.59 8.99
CA ASP A 482 -13.56 -2.92 9.68
C ASP A 482 -14.39 -4.00 9.01
N GLU A 483 -14.08 -4.33 7.75
CA GLU A 483 -14.85 -5.28 6.96
C GLU A 483 -14.17 -6.65 6.92
N VAL A 484 -14.96 -7.71 7.03
CA VAL A 484 -14.51 -9.10 6.90
C VAL A 484 -15.19 -9.76 5.72
N LEU A 485 -14.39 -10.38 4.86
CA LEU A 485 -14.86 -11.26 3.80
C LEU A 485 -14.71 -12.72 4.24
N PHE A 486 -15.82 -13.44 4.29
CA PHE A 486 -15.86 -14.87 4.56
C PHE A 486 -16.59 -15.64 3.46
N THR A 487 -16.34 -16.94 3.39
CA THR A 487 -17.01 -17.83 2.43
C THR A 487 -17.37 -19.17 3.06
N HIS A 488 -18.46 -19.75 2.57
CA HIS A 488 -18.91 -21.08 2.92
C HIS A 488 -19.32 -21.85 1.64
N ARG A 489 -19.35 -23.18 1.72
CA ARG A 489 -19.75 -24.03 0.58
C ARG A 489 -21.27 -24.12 0.39
N THR A 490 -22.00 -23.85 1.46
CA THR A 490 -23.47 -23.91 1.51
C THR A 490 -24.03 -22.57 1.95
N VAL A 491 -25.26 -22.27 1.52
CA VAL A 491 -26.00 -21.08 1.96
C VAL A 491 -26.25 -21.11 3.46
N GLU A 492 -26.69 -22.25 3.99
CA GLU A 492 -26.94 -22.45 5.42
C GLU A 492 -25.74 -22.06 6.30
N GLY A 493 -24.54 -22.57 6.02
CA GLY A 493 -23.38 -22.27 6.85
C GLY A 493 -22.94 -20.80 6.78
N ALA A 494 -23.07 -20.15 5.63
CA ALA A 494 -22.75 -18.71 5.53
C ALA A 494 -23.76 -17.84 6.30
N VAL A 495 -25.04 -18.20 6.26
CA VAL A 495 -26.11 -17.51 6.98
C VAL A 495 -25.96 -17.71 8.48
N GLN A 496 -25.59 -18.92 8.91
CA GLN A 496 -25.25 -19.23 10.31
C GLN A 496 -24.09 -18.38 10.81
N ILE A 497 -22.98 -18.30 10.05
CA ILE A 497 -21.85 -17.40 10.36
C ILE A 497 -22.35 -15.96 10.54
N GLY A 498 -23.17 -15.47 9.61
CA GLY A 498 -23.72 -14.12 9.67
C GLY A 498 -24.46 -13.84 10.98
N PHE A 499 -25.34 -14.75 11.40
CA PHE A 499 -26.06 -14.61 12.66
C PHE A 499 -25.16 -14.72 13.90
N ASP A 500 -24.22 -15.66 13.90
CA ASP A 500 -23.31 -15.84 15.03
C ASP A 500 -22.37 -14.64 15.21
N LEU A 501 -21.92 -14.03 14.12
CA LEU A 501 -21.16 -12.78 14.16
C LEU A 501 -22.01 -11.63 14.73
N LEU A 502 -23.24 -11.46 14.24
CA LEU A 502 -24.16 -10.44 14.78
C LEU A 502 -24.39 -10.62 16.28
N ALA A 503 -24.64 -11.86 16.72
CA ALA A 503 -24.89 -12.18 18.12
C ALA A 503 -23.63 -12.03 19.00
N ALA A 504 -22.46 -12.46 18.51
CA ALA A 504 -21.21 -12.33 19.25
C ALA A 504 -20.82 -10.87 19.46
N VAL A 505 -20.92 -10.05 18.40
CA VAL A 505 -20.64 -8.61 18.46
C VAL A 505 -21.66 -7.87 19.34
N GLU A 506 -22.94 -8.22 19.29
CA GLU A 506 -23.96 -7.58 20.14
C GLU A 506 -23.75 -7.80 21.64
N ARG A 507 -23.09 -8.90 22.03
CA ARG A 507 -22.71 -9.16 23.44
C ARG A 507 -21.45 -8.43 23.87
N ASP A 508 -20.69 -7.87 22.93
CA ASP A 508 -19.43 -7.19 23.22
C ASP A 508 -19.61 -5.67 23.23
N PRO A 509 -19.60 -5.00 24.41
CA PRO A 509 -19.88 -3.57 24.49
C PRO A 509 -18.78 -2.69 23.88
N LEU A 510 -17.60 -3.25 23.60
CA LEU A 510 -16.48 -2.51 23.02
C LEU A 510 -16.53 -2.48 21.49
N ILE A 511 -17.32 -3.35 20.87
CA ILE A 511 -17.37 -3.49 19.42
C ILE A 511 -18.64 -2.79 18.90
N PRO A 512 -18.53 -1.90 17.89
CA PRO A 512 -19.68 -1.32 17.23
C PRO A 512 -20.60 -2.39 16.64
N ARG A 513 -21.88 -2.04 16.46
CA ARG A 513 -22.82 -2.96 15.81
C ARG A 513 -22.32 -3.35 14.42
N LEU A 514 -22.53 -4.61 14.08
CA LEU A 514 -22.17 -5.19 12.80
C LEU A 514 -23.37 -5.17 11.84
N ARG A 515 -23.11 -5.14 10.55
CA ARG A 515 -24.10 -5.40 9.49
C ARG A 515 -23.53 -6.45 8.54
N VAL A 516 -24.40 -7.31 7.99
CA VAL A 516 -23.98 -8.47 7.21
C VAL A 516 -24.69 -8.51 5.86
N GLY A 517 -23.97 -8.86 4.81
CA GLY A 517 -24.52 -9.12 3.48
C GLY A 517 -24.03 -10.45 2.92
N VAL A 518 -24.94 -11.28 2.42
CA VAL A 518 -24.62 -12.62 1.91
C VAL A 518 -25.16 -12.80 0.49
N ALA A 519 -24.35 -13.37 -0.41
CA ALA A 519 -24.77 -13.75 -1.75
C ALA A 519 -24.19 -15.10 -2.15
N THR A 520 -24.88 -15.85 -3.00
CA THR A 520 -24.39 -17.13 -3.52
C THR A 520 -24.14 -17.08 -5.03
N GLY A 521 -23.18 -17.87 -5.51
CA GLY A 521 -22.90 -17.97 -6.93
C GLY A 521 -21.45 -18.31 -7.25
N ARG A 522 -21.07 -18.15 -8.53
CA ARG A 522 -19.74 -18.52 -9.01
C ARG A 522 -18.69 -17.49 -8.62
N VAL A 523 -17.57 -17.98 -8.09
CA VAL A 523 -16.39 -17.17 -7.76
C VAL A 523 -15.12 -17.74 -8.40
N LEU A 524 -14.19 -16.83 -8.73
CA LEU A 524 -12.84 -17.16 -9.13
C LEU A 524 -11.92 -17.10 -7.91
N ALA A 525 -11.46 -18.25 -7.43
CA ALA A 525 -10.47 -18.33 -6.38
C ALA A 525 -9.05 -18.16 -6.96
N ARG A 526 -8.29 -17.18 -6.45
CA ARG A 526 -6.92 -16.93 -6.88
C ARG A 526 -6.07 -16.39 -5.74
N GLN A 527 -4.92 -17.04 -5.49
CA GLN A 527 -3.93 -16.61 -4.48
C GLN A 527 -4.52 -16.41 -3.07
N GLY A 528 -5.51 -17.22 -2.68
CA GLY A 528 -6.16 -17.10 -1.37
C GLY A 528 -7.29 -16.07 -1.31
N ASP A 529 -7.56 -15.34 -2.39
CA ASP A 529 -8.67 -14.39 -2.51
C ASP A 529 -9.77 -14.94 -3.45
N ILE A 530 -10.94 -14.30 -3.44
CA ILE A 530 -12.08 -14.61 -4.32
C ILE A 530 -12.56 -13.38 -5.09
N TYR A 531 -12.90 -13.57 -6.36
CA TYR A 531 -13.36 -12.50 -7.26
C TYR A 531 -14.62 -12.91 -8.02
N GLY A 532 -15.46 -11.93 -8.37
CA GLY A 532 -16.60 -12.13 -9.25
C GLY A 532 -17.83 -11.32 -8.85
N ASN A 533 -18.89 -11.42 -9.65
CA ASN A 533 -20.14 -10.69 -9.41
C ASN A 533 -20.79 -11.05 -8.07
N THR A 534 -20.68 -12.30 -7.61
CA THR A 534 -21.18 -12.73 -6.29
C THR A 534 -20.49 -11.98 -5.15
N VAL A 535 -19.17 -11.75 -5.25
CA VAL A 535 -18.42 -10.98 -4.25
C VAL A 535 -18.88 -9.53 -4.23
N ASN A 536 -18.99 -8.90 -5.41
CA ASN A 536 -19.49 -7.53 -5.53
C ASN A 536 -20.90 -7.37 -4.99
N ARG A 537 -21.78 -8.35 -5.24
CA ARG A 537 -23.16 -8.36 -4.74
C ARG A 537 -23.20 -8.43 -3.21
N ALA A 538 -22.48 -9.37 -2.59
CA ALA A 538 -22.44 -9.50 -1.14
C ALA A 538 -21.92 -8.23 -0.42
N SER A 539 -20.84 -7.63 -0.92
CA SER A 539 -20.30 -6.37 -0.36
C SER A 539 -21.31 -5.22 -0.47
N ARG A 540 -22.00 -5.09 -1.61
CA ARG A 540 -23.01 -4.04 -1.81
C ARG A 540 -24.26 -4.25 -0.95
N LEU A 541 -24.70 -5.48 -0.76
CA LEU A 541 -25.78 -5.81 0.19
C LEU A 541 -25.41 -5.38 1.61
N THR A 542 -24.19 -5.68 2.04
CA THR A 542 -23.65 -5.27 3.35
C THR A 542 -23.69 -3.75 3.52
N SER A 543 -23.29 -3.01 2.47
CA SER A 543 -23.29 -1.54 2.49
C SER A 543 -24.69 -0.93 2.68
N THR A 544 -25.74 -1.63 2.24
CA THR A 544 -27.15 -1.18 2.36
C THR A 544 -27.87 -1.71 3.60
N ALA A 545 -27.28 -2.69 4.30
CA ALA A 545 -27.85 -3.28 5.51
C ALA A 545 -27.85 -2.28 6.68
N ALA A 546 -28.90 -2.30 7.49
CA ALA A 546 -28.98 -1.55 8.72
C ALA A 546 -28.08 -2.16 9.83
N PRO A 547 -27.74 -1.41 10.89
CA PRO A 547 -26.98 -1.94 12.03
C PRO A 547 -27.71 -3.08 12.73
N GLY A 548 -27.07 -4.25 12.81
CA GLY A 548 -27.65 -5.48 13.35
C GLY A 548 -28.44 -6.32 12.32
N GLU A 549 -28.48 -5.89 11.06
CA GLU A 549 -29.27 -6.55 10.00
C GLU A 549 -28.39 -7.44 9.10
N MET A 550 -28.98 -8.54 8.63
CA MET A 550 -28.42 -9.36 7.57
C MET A 550 -29.28 -9.28 6.31
N LEU A 551 -28.67 -8.83 5.21
CA LEU A 551 -29.28 -8.82 3.89
C LEU A 551 -28.74 -9.94 3.02
N VAL A 552 -29.60 -10.56 2.23
CA VAL A 552 -29.24 -11.64 1.31
C VAL A 552 -29.76 -11.38 -0.09
N ASP A 553 -29.12 -11.99 -1.09
CA ASP A 553 -29.64 -11.96 -2.46
C ASP A 553 -30.79 -12.96 -2.67
N GLU A 554 -31.43 -12.84 -3.83
CA GLU A 554 -32.64 -13.59 -4.20
C GLU A 554 -32.41 -15.10 -4.26
N ASP A 555 -31.22 -15.51 -4.68
CA ASP A 555 -30.82 -16.91 -4.76
C ASP A 555 -30.65 -17.50 -3.35
N VAL A 556 -29.98 -16.79 -2.44
CA VAL A 556 -29.91 -17.16 -1.01
C VAL A 556 -31.30 -17.17 -0.38
N ALA A 557 -32.10 -16.13 -0.61
CA ALA A 557 -33.45 -16.03 -0.06
C ALA A 557 -34.34 -17.21 -0.49
N ALA A 558 -34.24 -17.63 -1.76
CA ALA A 558 -35.00 -18.75 -2.28
C ALA A 558 -34.67 -20.08 -1.56
N GLU A 559 -33.40 -20.33 -1.25
CA GLU A 559 -32.96 -21.53 -0.51
C GLU A 559 -33.39 -21.49 0.97
N LEU A 560 -33.53 -20.30 1.57
CA LEU A 560 -33.92 -20.14 2.97
C LEU A 560 -35.44 -20.13 3.22
N ARG A 561 -36.28 -19.93 2.19
CA ARG A 561 -37.74 -19.78 2.36
C ARG A 561 -38.43 -20.96 3.06
N ASP A 562 -37.88 -22.17 2.90
CA ASP A 562 -38.45 -23.40 3.45
C ASP A 562 -37.96 -23.71 4.89
N ARG A 563 -37.15 -22.83 5.48
CA ARG A 563 -36.65 -23.01 6.85
C ARG A 563 -37.64 -22.55 7.91
N ASP A 564 -37.91 -23.44 8.86
CA ASP A 564 -38.87 -23.20 9.95
C ASP A 564 -38.36 -22.27 11.05
N ASP A 565 -37.05 -22.11 11.16
CA ASP A 565 -36.37 -21.28 12.17
C ASP A 565 -36.11 -19.84 11.68
N LEU A 566 -36.28 -19.57 10.39
CA LEU A 566 -35.99 -18.26 9.77
C LEU A 566 -37.24 -17.53 9.26
N GLN A 567 -37.13 -16.20 9.18
CA GLN A 567 -38.06 -15.32 8.47
C GLN A 567 -37.29 -14.56 7.39
N VAL A 568 -37.86 -14.53 6.19
CA VAL A 568 -37.31 -13.82 5.03
C VAL A 568 -38.29 -12.71 4.65
N PHE A 569 -37.81 -11.46 4.64
CA PHE A 569 -38.60 -10.28 4.33
C PHE A 569 -38.08 -9.62 3.05
N GLU A 570 -38.94 -9.51 2.04
CA GLU A 570 -38.58 -8.82 0.79
C GLU A 570 -38.54 -7.30 1.03
N ILE A 571 -37.43 -6.67 0.67
CA ILE A 571 -37.23 -5.22 0.85
C ILE A 571 -37.70 -4.44 -0.40
N GLY A 572 -37.67 -5.10 -1.56
CA GLY A 572 -38.02 -4.52 -2.86
C GLY A 572 -36.81 -4.26 -3.76
N PRO A 573 -37.02 -4.02 -5.07
CA PRO A 573 -35.94 -3.83 -6.03
C PRO A 573 -35.03 -2.67 -5.64
N THR A 574 -33.74 -2.95 -5.57
CA THR A 574 -32.70 -1.99 -5.18
C THR A 574 -31.63 -1.98 -6.27
N VAL A 575 -31.27 -0.79 -6.76
CA VAL A 575 -30.17 -0.64 -7.72
C VAL A 575 -28.86 -0.49 -6.96
N LEU A 576 -28.02 -1.52 -7.02
CA LEU A 576 -26.70 -1.52 -6.41
C LEU A 576 -25.66 -1.04 -7.43
N GLN A 577 -24.85 -0.05 -7.03
CA GLN A 577 -23.83 0.54 -7.90
C GLN A 577 -22.82 -0.52 -8.39
N GLY A 578 -22.73 -0.68 -9.72
CA GLY A 578 -21.84 -1.62 -10.37
C GLY A 578 -22.32 -3.09 -10.40
N VAL A 579 -23.48 -3.39 -9.81
CA VAL A 579 -24.11 -4.72 -9.82
C VAL A 579 -25.39 -4.72 -10.65
N GLY A 580 -26.15 -3.61 -10.62
CA GLY A 580 -27.44 -3.48 -11.31
C GLY A 580 -28.62 -3.59 -10.33
N GLU A 581 -29.81 -3.83 -10.87
CA GLU A 581 -31.01 -4.08 -10.07
C GLU A 581 -30.92 -5.47 -9.41
N VAL A 582 -31.25 -5.53 -8.13
CA VAL A 582 -31.34 -6.76 -7.34
C VAL A 582 -32.58 -6.72 -6.44
N HIS A 583 -33.05 -7.88 -6.02
CA HIS A 583 -34.17 -8.02 -5.07
C HIS A 583 -33.69 -8.52 -3.70
N PRO A 584 -33.10 -7.65 -2.86
CA PRO A 584 -32.58 -8.05 -1.56
C PRO A 584 -33.71 -8.47 -0.61
N CYS A 585 -33.38 -9.42 0.26
CA CYS A 585 -34.23 -9.84 1.37
C CYS A 585 -33.50 -9.66 2.70
N ALA A 586 -34.20 -9.16 3.72
CA ALA A 586 -33.74 -9.23 5.10
C ALA A 586 -34.04 -10.62 5.67
N VAL A 587 -33.11 -11.17 6.43
CA VAL A 587 -33.28 -12.48 7.09
C VAL A 587 -33.13 -12.32 8.59
N SER A 588 -34.06 -12.91 9.35
CA SER A 588 -34.01 -12.92 10.82
C SER A 588 -34.45 -14.27 11.39
N LEU A 589 -34.06 -14.55 12.64
CA LEU A 589 -34.53 -15.73 13.37
C LEU A 589 -35.99 -15.55 13.80
N ARG A 590 -36.79 -16.62 13.71
CA ARG A 590 -38.12 -16.66 14.33
C ARG A 590 -37.98 -16.58 15.86
N ARG A 591 -38.90 -15.84 16.51
CA ARG A 591 -38.98 -15.77 17.97
C ARG A 591 -39.00 -17.18 18.58
N GLY A 592 -38.02 -17.50 19.42
CA GLY A 592 -37.87 -18.80 20.08
C GLY A 592 -36.69 -19.65 19.59
N TYR A 593 -36.03 -19.26 18.49
CA TYR A 593 -34.78 -19.88 18.02
C TYR A 593 -33.58 -18.98 18.39
N SER A 594 -32.49 -19.59 18.85
CA SER A 594 -31.21 -18.93 19.15
C SER A 594 -30.12 -19.63 18.34
N THR A 595 -29.14 -18.88 17.84
CA THR A 595 -28.04 -19.44 17.05
C THR A 595 -26.96 -20.09 17.89
N ILE A 596 -27.01 -19.96 19.21
CA ILE A 596 -25.97 -20.46 20.09
C ILE A 596 -26.32 -21.84 20.61
N HIS A 597 -25.44 -22.79 20.30
CA HIS A 597 -25.23 -24.00 21.06
C HIS A 597 -24.97 -23.62 22.53
N GLU A 598 -26.02 -23.61 23.36
CA GLU A 598 -25.88 -23.64 24.81
C GLU A 598 -25.26 -24.99 25.18
N GLU A 599 -23.93 -25.02 25.33
CA GLU A 599 -23.23 -25.97 26.21
C GLU A 599 -22.62 -25.24 27.40
#